data_AF-A0A1M6H0M8-F1
#
_entry.id   AF-A0A1M6H0M8-F1
#
_cell.length_a   1.000
_cell.length_b   1.000
_cell.length_c   1.000
_cell.angle_alpha   90.00
_cell.angle_beta   90.00
_cell.angle_gamma   90.00
#
_symmetry.space_group_name_H-M   'P 1'
#
loop_
_entity.id
_entity.type
_entity.pdbx_description
1 polymer ?
#
loop_
_entity_poly.entity_id
_entity_poly.type
_entity_poly.pdbx_seq_one_letter_code
_entity_poly.pdbx_strand_id
1 'polypeptide(L)' 'MARPIKSVENYTTPALVMAWVNLFGLLTLIWVVFGFAAALLAVWVINRAISQLEARTRPH' A
#
# COMPACT_ATOMS: atom_id res chain seq x y z
N MET A 1 17.57 -29.47 -21.58
CA MET A 1 17.66 -28.11 -22.15
C MET A 1 16.91 -27.17 -21.23
N ALA A 2 17.61 -26.33 -20.46
CA ALA A 2 16.99 -25.34 -19.59
C ALA A 2 16.54 -24.13 -20.44
N ARG A 3 15.26 -23.76 -20.35
CA ARG A 3 14.71 -22.58 -21.05
C ARG A 3 15.31 -21.32 -20.41
N PRO A 4 15.90 -20.39 -21.18
CA PRO A 4 16.41 -19.16 -20.60
C PRO A 4 15.26 -18.40 -19.95
N ILE A 5 15.38 -18.12 -18.65
CA ILE A 5 14.42 -17.31 -17.90
C ILE A 5 14.55 -15.89 -18.44
N LYS A 6 13.59 -15.48 -19.29
CA LYS A 6 13.52 -14.12 -19.82
C LYS A 6 13.17 -13.19 -18.67
N SER A 7 14.02 -12.20 -18.40
CA SER A 7 13.72 -11.13 -17.44
C SER A 7 12.42 -10.45 -17.87
N VAL A 8 11.43 -10.42 -16.99
CA VAL A 8 10.14 -9.77 -17.21
C VAL A 8 10.24 -8.33 -16.72
N GLU A 9 9.54 -7.41 -17.37
CA GLU A 9 9.51 -6.00 -17.01
C GLU A 9 9.17 -5.80 -15.51
N ASN A 10 9.95 -4.96 -14.82
CA ASN A 10 9.73 -4.69 -13.42
C ASN A 10 8.65 -3.62 -13.24
N TYR A 11 7.43 -4.06 -12.91
CA TYR A 11 6.31 -3.17 -12.63
C TYR A 11 6.19 -2.73 -11.16
N THR A 12 7.17 -3.05 -10.32
CA THR A 12 7.12 -2.70 -8.89
C THR A 12 7.03 -1.20 -8.69
N THR A 13 7.84 -0.42 -9.42
CA THR A 13 7.84 1.04 -9.34
C THR A 13 6.50 1.65 -9.77
N PRO A 14 5.95 1.38 -10.97
CA PRO A 14 4.67 1.94 -11.36
C PRO A 14 3.51 1.46 -10.45
N ALA A 15 3.55 0.22 -9.97
CA ALA A 15 2.57 -0.27 -9.00
C ALA A 15 2.63 0.50 -7.68
N LEU A 16 3.82 0.77 -7.14
CA LEU A 16 4.01 1.58 -5.94
C LEU A 16 3.52 3.01 -6.13
N VAL A 17 3.79 3.61 -7.30
CA VAL A 17 3.33 4.95 -7.65
C VAL A 17 1.80 5.01 -7.68
N MET A 18 1.14 4.07 -8.36
CA MET A 18 -0.33 4.02 -8.37
C MET A 18 -0.91 3.79 -6.98
N ALA A 19 -0.30 2.90 -6.18
CA ALA A 19 -0.72 2.67 -4.81
C ALA A 19 -0.61 3.95 -3.96
N TRP A 20 0.47 4.71 -4.11
CA TRP A 20 0.65 5.98 -3.42
C TRP A 20 -0.39 7.02 -3.83
N VAL A 21 -0.63 7.20 -5.14
CA VAL A 21 -1.63 8.14 -5.66
C VAL A 21 -3.03 7.80 -5.16
N ASN A 22 -3.42 6.52 -5.20
CA ASN A 22 -4.72 6.07 -4.72
C ASN A 22 -4.88 6.26 -3.22
N LEU A 23 -3.85 5.92 -2.44
CA LEU A 23 -3.89 6.07 -0.99
C LEU A 23 -3.99 7.54 -0.58
N PHE A 24 -3.19 8.40 -1.20
CA PHE A 24 -3.19 9.83 -0.94
C PHE A 24 -4.54 10.46 -1.33
N GLY A 25 -5.04 10.17 -2.53
CA GLY A 25 -6.35 10.64 -2.99
C GLY A 25 -7.50 10.19 -2.08
N LEU A 26 -7.50 8.93 -1.64
CA LEU A 26 -8.49 8.41 -0.71
C LEU A 26 -8.43 9.12 0.65
N LEU A 27 -7.23 9.33 1.21
CA LEU A 27 -7.05 10.04 2.47
C LEU A 27 -7.49 11.50 2.36
N THR A 28 -7.16 12.19 1.26
CA THR A 28 -7.64 13.54 0.98
C THR A 28 -9.16 13.58 0.84
N LEU A 29 -9.77 12.61 0.17
CA LEU A 29 -11.22 12.52 0.03
C LEU A 29 -11.90 12.32 1.40
N ILE A 30 -11.39 11.39 2.22
CA ILE A 30 -11.87 11.16 3.59
C ILE A 30 -11.74 12.45 4.41
N TRP A 31 -10.62 13.15 4.27
CA TRP A 31 -10.38 14.41 4.96
C TRP A 31 -11.41 15.49 4.58
N VAL A 32 -11.68 15.65 3.29
CA VAL A 32 -12.62 16.67 2.79
C VAL A 32 -14.06 16.36 3.19
N VAL A 33 -14.47 15.09 3.20
CA VAL A 33 -15.86 14.69 3.48
C VAL A 33 -16.14 14.56 4.98
N PHE A 34 -15.19 14.04 5.76
CA PHE A 34 -15.40 13.68 7.17
C PHE A 34 -14.52 14.47 8.16
N GLY A 35 -13.60 15.30 7.66
CA GLY A 35 -12.68 16.08 8.48
C GLY A 35 -11.38 15.37 8.84
N PHE A 36 -10.48 16.08 9.53
CA PHE A 36 -9.09 15.64 9.76
C PHE A 36 -8.99 14.43 10.69
N ALA A 37 -9.86 14.33 11.69
CA ALA A 37 -9.87 13.21 12.61
C ALA A 37 -10.15 11.87 11.88
N ALA A 38 -11.02 11.87 10.87
CA ALA A 38 -11.33 10.67 10.09
C ALA A 38 -10.12 10.21 9.25
N ALA A 39 -9.37 11.15 8.67
CA ALA A 39 -8.15 10.84 7.94
C ALA A 39 -7.06 10.24 8.85
N LEU A 40 -6.89 10.80 10.07
CA LEU A 40 -5.98 10.24 11.07
C LEU A 40 -6.36 8.81 11.47
N LEU A 41 -7.66 8.55 11.69
CA LEU A 41 -8.15 7.20 11.98
C LEU A 41 -7.89 6.24 10.82
N ALA A 42 -8.12 6.67 9.58
CA ALA A 42 -7.83 5.85 8.40
C ALA A 42 -6.34 5.46 8.32
N VAL A 43 -5.43 6.43 8.51
CA VAL A 43 -3.99 6.17 8.55
C VAL A 43 -3.63 5.21 9.68
N TRP A 44 -4.23 5.37 10.87
CA TRP A 44 -3.99 4.47 11.99
C TRP A 44 -4.42 3.02 11.68
N VAL A 45 -5.58 2.82 11.06
CA VAL A 45 -6.06 1.49 10.64
C VAL A 45 -5.13 0.88 9.60
N ILE A 46 -4.70 1.64 8.61
CA ILE A 46 -3.76 1.18 7.57
C ILE A 46 -2.44 0.74 8.21
N ASN A 47 -1.86 1.56 9.09
CA ASN A 47 -0.62 1.24 9.78
C ASN A 47 -0.77 -0.05 10.61
N ARG A 48 -1.89 -0.20 11.32
CA ARG A 48 -2.18 -1.41 12.10
C ARG A 48 -2.32 -2.65 11.20
N ALA A 49 -2.94 -2.53 10.04
CA ALA A 49 -3.06 -3.61 9.07
C ALA A 49 -1.69 -4.03 8.52
N ILE A 50 -0.82 -3.07 8.20
CA ILE A 50 0.55 -3.33 7.75
C ILE A 50 1.35 -4.05 8.84
N SER A 51 1.30 -3.57 10.09
CA SER A 51 1.99 -4.25 11.19
C SER A 51 1.49 -5.68 11.41
N GLN A 52 0.19 -5.94 11.21
CA GLN A 52 -0.36 -7.29 11.28
C GLN A 52 0.11 -8.17 10.12
N LEU A 53 0.20 -7.63 8.91
CA LEU A 53 0.75 -8.36 7.76
C LEU A 53 2.24 -8.65 7.94
N GLU A 54 3.02 -7.72 8.47
CA GLU A 54 4.43 -7.93 8.79
C GLU A 54 4.59 -9.05 9.83
N ALA A 55 3.77 -9.03 10.89
CA ALA A 55 3.76 -10.09 11.91
C ALA A 55 3.39 -11.47 11.34
N ARG A 56 2.59 -11.54 10.27
CA ARG A 56 2.24 -12.80 9.58
C ARG A 56 3.28 -13.24 8.56
N THR A 57 4.03 -12.29 8.01
CA THR A 57 4.98 -12.54 6.91
C THR A 57 6.40 -12.80 7.41
N ARG A 58 6.72 -12.45 8.66
CA ARG A 58 7.94 -12.89 9.35
C ARG A 58 7.69 -14.26 10.02
N PRO A 59 8.09 -15.40 9.41
CA PRO A 59 8.27 -16.62 10.17
C PRO A 59 9.43 -16.40 11.14
N HIS A 60 9.18 -16.64 12.42
CA HIS A 60 10.24 -16.89 13.40
C HIS A 60 10.95 -18.20 13.10
#